data_AF-A0A285NPS8-F1
#
_entry.id   AF-A0A285NPS8-F1
#
_cell.length_a   1.000
_cell.length_b   1.000
_cell.length_c   1.000
_cell.angle_alpha   90.00
_cell.angle_beta   90.00
_cell.angle_gamma   90.00
#
_symmetry.space_group_name_H-M   'P 1'
#
loop_
_entity.id
_entity.type
_entity.pdbx_description
1 polymer ?
#
loop_
_entity_poly.entity_id
_entity_poly.type
_entity_poly.pdbx_seq_one_letter_code
_entity_poly.pdbx_strand_id
1 'polypeptide(L)'
;MNNFDYSAFHSYIKGSPIDNQKHVDYLRSRKLKYINLKEYEHIKTEQYKDGYIVPMDKVINIFRSNHKDIDERSLYDLLKNGHHFRHSSLHDFFENANATSLQSSIDWLKSTECAFSDLSAVNGLSGELPSASYFEDVDKFFINTGQNRAFAGLLIGAEEYRVESISYYRRPIKKESVVIEQPRKQALDNSIIGKLKKWLKL
;
A
#
# COMPACT_ATOMS: atom_id res chain seq x y z
N MET A 1 -23.84 4.37 16.44
CA MET A 1 -23.38 3.85 15.13
C MET A 1 -22.83 2.46 15.39
N ASN A 2 -23.36 1.43 14.74
CA ASN A 2 -22.73 0.11 14.77
C ASN A 2 -21.37 0.26 14.08
N ASN A 3 -20.31 -0.31 14.66
CA ASN A 3 -18.99 -0.36 14.05
C ASN A 3 -18.83 -1.77 13.45
N PHE A 4 -18.26 -1.86 12.25
CA PHE A 4 -17.90 -3.16 11.68
C PHE A 4 -16.65 -3.64 12.41
N ASP A 5 -16.86 -4.47 13.43
CA ASP A 5 -15.80 -4.99 14.29
C ASP A 5 -15.57 -6.48 14.06
N TYR A 6 -14.65 -7.06 14.82
CA TYR A 6 -14.37 -8.49 14.70
C TYR A 6 -15.58 -9.37 15.04
N SER A 7 -16.47 -8.93 15.94
CA SER A 7 -17.67 -9.68 16.30
C SER A 7 -18.67 -9.71 15.15
N ALA A 8 -18.89 -8.56 14.50
CA ALA A 8 -19.69 -8.45 13.29
C ALA A 8 -19.13 -9.35 12.19
N PHE A 9 -17.84 -9.24 11.88
CA PHE A 9 -17.17 -10.10 10.89
C PHE A 9 -17.30 -11.59 11.23
N HIS A 10 -17.03 -11.98 12.47
CA HIS A 10 -17.12 -13.37 12.92
C HIS A 10 -18.53 -13.96 12.75
N SER A 11 -19.58 -13.15 12.95
CA SER A 11 -20.96 -13.60 12.73
C SER A 11 -21.24 -14.00 11.28
N TYR A 12 -20.58 -13.35 10.30
CA TYR A 12 -20.71 -13.67 8.88
C TYR A 12 -19.97 -14.94 8.47
N ILE A 13 -18.79 -15.18 9.06
CA ILE A 13 -17.98 -16.34 8.70
C ILE A 13 -18.32 -17.59 9.52
N LYS A 14 -19.15 -17.49 10.55
CA LYS A 14 -19.43 -18.59 11.48
C LYS A 14 -19.85 -19.88 10.75
N GLY A 15 -19.16 -20.98 11.03
CA GLY A 15 -19.41 -22.28 10.40
C GLY A 15 -18.92 -22.41 8.95
N SER A 16 -18.24 -21.40 8.40
CA SER A 16 -17.58 -21.47 7.10
C SER A 16 -16.18 -22.12 7.21
N PRO A 17 -15.56 -22.52 6.08
CA PRO A 17 -14.21 -23.09 6.09
C PRO A 17 -13.14 -22.16 6.68
N ILE A 18 -13.36 -20.84 6.70
CA ILE A 18 -12.42 -19.85 7.27
C ILE A 18 -12.72 -19.51 8.74
N ASP A 19 -13.77 -20.10 9.34
CA ASP A 19 -14.04 -20.01 10.77
C ASP A 19 -13.13 -20.95 11.57
N ASN A 20 -11.85 -20.62 11.60
CA ASN A 20 -10.84 -21.43 12.26
C ASN A 20 -9.64 -20.60 12.72
N GLN A 21 -8.81 -21.19 13.57
CA GLN A 21 -7.63 -20.53 14.13
C GLN A 21 -6.59 -20.12 13.07
N LYS A 22 -6.44 -20.89 11.98
CA LYS A 22 -5.48 -20.54 10.90
C LYS A 22 -5.86 -19.22 10.24
N HIS A 23 -7.14 -18.96 10.05
CA HIS A 23 -7.60 -17.69 9.48
C HIS A 23 -7.41 -16.51 10.45
N VAL A 24 -7.60 -16.75 11.74
CA VAL A 24 -7.27 -15.74 12.77
C VAL A 24 -5.78 -15.39 12.72
N ASP A 25 -4.92 -16.39 12.60
CA ASP A 25 -3.47 -16.18 12.52
C ASP A 25 -3.07 -15.50 11.19
N TYR A 26 -3.77 -15.82 10.10
CA TYR A 26 -3.68 -15.07 8.85
C TYR A 26 -4.00 -13.58 9.06
N LEU A 27 -5.13 -13.23 9.67
CA LEU A 27 -5.52 -11.83 9.92
C LEU A 27 -4.52 -11.08 10.82
N ARG A 28 -3.89 -11.79 11.77
CA ARG A 28 -2.81 -11.23 12.60
C ARG A 28 -1.52 -11.02 11.80
N SER A 29 -1.22 -11.88 10.84
CA SER A 29 -0.06 -11.74 9.95
C SER A 29 -0.20 -10.57 8.97
N ARG A 30 -1.45 -10.20 8.63
CA ARG A 30 -1.75 -9.08 7.73
C ARG A 30 -1.61 -7.75 8.48
N LYS A 31 -0.43 -7.15 8.38
CA LYS A 31 -0.12 -5.85 8.97
C LYS A 31 -0.26 -4.72 7.96
N LEU A 32 -0.80 -3.60 8.41
CA LEU A 32 -0.79 -2.37 7.63
C LEU A 32 0.61 -1.80 7.56
N LYS A 33 0.88 -1.07 6.47
CA LYS A 33 2.13 -0.33 6.29
C LYS A 33 1.85 1.12 5.95
N TYR A 34 2.46 2.01 6.70
CA TYR A 34 2.47 3.44 6.43
C TYR A 34 3.44 3.75 5.28
N ILE A 35 2.99 4.58 4.33
CA ILE A 35 3.82 5.10 3.25
C ILE A 35 3.59 6.60 3.12
N ASN A 36 4.62 7.38 3.44
CA ASN A 36 4.63 8.82 3.23
C ASN A 36 4.80 9.14 1.73
N LEU A 37 3.70 9.38 1.00
CA LEU A 37 3.76 9.69 -0.44
C LEU A 37 4.72 10.83 -0.80
N LYS A 38 4.99 11.77 0.10
CA LYS A 38 5.92 12.89 -0.15
C LYS A 38 7.37 12.44 -0.36
N GLU A 39 7.72 11.22 0.04
CA GLU A 39 9.04 10.62 -0.16
C GLU A 39 9.20 9.97 -1.54
N TYR A 40 8.14 9.98 -2.35
CA TYR A 40 8.06 9.26 -3.61
C TYR A 40 7.81 10.20 -4.79
N GLU A 41 8.37 9.84 -5.93
CA GLU A 41 8.09 10.44 -7.21
C GLU A 41 7.20 9.51 -8.05
N HIS A 42 6.24 10.10 -8.75
CA HIS A 42 5.43 9.38 -9.73
C HIS A 42 6.27 9.12 -10.98
N ILE A 43 6.29 7.87 -11.44
CA ILE A 43 7.04 7.43 -12.61
C ILE A 43 6.15 7.41 -13.84
N LYS A 44 5.03 6.69 -13.75
CA LYS A 44 4.08 6.46 -14.84
C LYS A 44 2.75 5.95 -14.30
N THR A 45 1.70 6.03 -15.12
CA THR A 45 0.46 5.31 -14.89
C THR A 45 0.23 4.36 -16.06
N GLU A 46 -0.01 3.09 -15.76
CA GLU A 46 -0.40 2.09 -16.76
C GLU A 46 -1.86 1.71 -16.59
N GLN A 47 -2.56 1.47 -17.71
CA GLN A 47 -3.94 1.00 -17.74
C GLN A 47 -3.97 -0.39 -18.38
N TYR A 48 -4.72 -1.30 -17.77
CA TYR A 48 -4.82 -2.71 -18.12
C TYR A 48 -6.26 -3.04 -18.49
N LYS A 49 -6.50 -3.25 -19.79
CA LYS A 49 -7.85 -3.52 -20.32
C LYS A 49 -8.52 -4.75 -19.69
N ASP A 50 -7.75 -5.78 -19.37
CA ASP A 50 -8.24 -7.02 -18.76
C ASP A 50 -8.10 -7.02 -17.22
N GLY A 51 -7.68 -5.89 -16.64
CA GLY A 51 -7.31 -5.75 -15.23
C GLY A 51 -5.95 -6.39 -14.89
N TYR A 52 -5.19 -5.74 -14.03
CA TYR A 52 -3.98 -6.26 -13.44
C TYR A 52 -4.30 -7.05 -12.17
N ILE A 53 -3.70 -8.24 -12.04
CA ILE A 53 -3.83 -9.09 -10.87
C ILE A 53 -2.85 -8.65 -9.78
N VAL A 54 -3.37 -8.10 -8.69
CA VAL A 54 -2.64 -7.72 -7.50
C VAL A 54 -2.70 -8.85 -6.48
N PRO A 55 -1.56 -9.42 -6.05
CA PRO A 55 -1.52 -10.35 -4.93
C PRO A 55 -1.98 -9.66 -3.63
N MET A 56 -2.91 -10.28 -2.90
CA MET A 56 -3.48 -9.67 -1.68
C MET A 56 -2.44 -9.48 -0.57
N ASP A 57 -1.40 -10.31 -0.52
CA ASP A 57 -0.29 -10.12 0.42
C ASP A 57 0.57 -8.89 0.13
N LYS A 58 0.47 -8.33 -1.09
CA LYS A 58 1.11 -7.07 -1.47
C LYS A 58 0.22 -5.85 -1.23
N VAL A 59 -1.05 -6.03 -0.88
CA VAL A 59 -1.94 -4.92 -0.50
C VAL A 59 -1.61 -4.46 0.92
N ILE A 60 -1.14 -3.23 1.05
CA ILE A 60 -0.68 -2.66 2.34
C ILE A 60 -1.69 -1.77 3.04
N ASN A 61 -2.67 -1.27 2.31
CA ASN A 61 -3.53 -0.26 2.87
C ASN A 61 -4.92 -0.27 2.26
N ILE A 62 -5.86 0.01 3.15
CA ILE A 62 -7.27 0.24 2.88
C ILE A 62 -7.70 1.60 3.45
N PHE A 63 -6.87 2.16 4.33
CA PHE A 63 -6.94 3.54 4.78
C PHE A 63 -6.14 4.46 3.85
N ARG A 64 -6.33 5.77 4.01
CA ARG A 64 -5.52 6.76 3.30
C ARG A 64 -4.06 6.65 3.76
N SER A 65 -3.13 6.74 2.82
CA SER A 65 -1.69 6.46 2.95
C SER A 65 -0.93 7.22 4.04
N ASN A 66 -1.56 8.19 4.71
CA ASN A 66 -0.89 9.20 5.50
C ASN A 66 -1.06 9.06 7.04
N HIS A 67 -1.53 7.93 7.56
CA HIS A 67 -1.74 7.70 9.01
C HIS A 67 -0.62 6.84 9.62
N LYS A 68 0.33 7.48 10.33
CA LYS A 68 1.48 6.80 10.98
C LYS A 68 1.07 5.99 12.23
N ASP A 69 -0.03 6.35 12.86
CA ASP A 69 -0.55 5.79 14.12
C ASP A 69 -1.06 4.35 14.01
N ILE A 70 -1.28 3.87 12.79
CA ILE A 70 -1.77 2.52 12.48
C ILE A 70 -0.72 1.66 11.77
N ASP A 71 0.52 2.15 11.64
CA ASP A 71 1.62 1.38 11.04
C ASP A 71 1.87 0.08 11.82
N GLU A 72 2.17 -1.00 11.10
CA GLU A 72 2.39 -2.36 11.61
C GLU A 72 1.22 -2.98 12.40
N ARG A 73 0.09 -2.27 12.54
CA ARG A 73 -1.11 -2.81 13.22
C ARG A 73 -1.71 -3.91 12.36
N SER A 74 -2.03 -5.04 12.99
CA SER A 74 -2.65 -6.15 12.27
C SER A 74 -4.12 -5.86 11.91
N LEU A 75 -4.61 -6.50 10.86
CA LEU A 75 -6.02 -6.47 10.47
C LEU A 75 -6.91 -6.97 11.61
N TYR A 76 -6.45 -7.99 12.34
CA TYR A 76 -7.13 -8.47 13.54
C TYR A 76 -7.26 -7.37 14.62
N ASP A 77 -6.17 -6.68 14.95
CA ASP A 77 -6.17 -5.63 15.98
C ASP A 77 -7.02 -4.42 15.56
N LEU A 78 -7.06 -4.10 14.27
CA LEU A 78 -7.91 -3.03 13.74
C LEU A 78 -9.40 -3.34 13.93
N LEU A 79 -9.81 -4.58 13.64
CA LEU A 79 -11.19 -5.02 13.83
C LEU A 79 -11.57 -5.09 15.31
N LYS A 80 -10.63 -5.45 16.19
CA LYS A 80 -10.88 -5.56 17.64
C LYS A 80 -10.96 -4.21 18.34
N ASN A 81 -10.19 -3.22 17.90
CA ASN A 81 -10.13 -1.90 18.55
C ASN A 81 -11.19 -0.91 18.03
N GLY A 82 -12.16 -1.38 17.24
CA GLY A 82 -13.34 -0.58 16.88
C GLY A 82 -13.01 0.66 16.05
N HIS A 83 -12.19 0.51 15.00
CA HIS A 83 -12.01 1.59 14.04
C HIS A 83 -13.36 1.98 13.40
N HIS A 84 -13.57 3.28 13.19
CA HIS A 84 -14.75 3.79 12.48
C HIS A 84 -14.63 3.44 10.98
N PHE A 85 -15.02 2.22 10.64
CA PHE A 85 -15.06 1.76 9.26
C PHE A 85 -16.30 2.29 8.54
N ARG A 86 -16.21 2.34 7.21
CA ARG A 86 -17.32 2.58 6.27
C ARG A 86 -18.32 1.42 6.35
N HIS A 87 -19.09 1.43 7.44
CA HIS A 87 -19.90 0.32 7.94
C HIS A 87 -20.86 -0.25 6.90
N SER A 88 -21.62 0.61 6.21
CA SER A 88 -22.67 0.20 5.28
C SER A 88 -22.14 -0.67 4.15
N SER A 89 -21.08 -0.25 3.45
CA SER A 89 -20.58 -0.99 2.29
C SER A 89 -19.98 -2.36 2.62
N LEU A 90 -19.40 -2.54 3.82
CA LEU A 90 -18.92 -3.85 4.25
C LEU A 90 -20.07 -4.76 4.66
N HIS A 91 -21.07 -4.22 5.36
CA HIS A 91 -22.31 -4.93 5.63
C HIS A 91 -23.01 -5.35 4.32
N ASP A 92 -23.18 -4.44 3.36
CA ASP A 92 -23.79 -4.74 2.07
C ASP A 92 -23.00 -5.81 1.30
N PHE A 93 -21.66 -5.76 1.34
CA PHE A 93 -20.83 -6.80 0.74
C PHE A 93 -21.09 -8.17 1.40
N PHE A 94 -21.02 -8.24 2.74
CA PHE A 94 -21.16 -9.50 3.45
C PHE A 94 -22.60 -10.03 3.48
N GLU A 95 -23.62 -9.17 3.47
CA GLU A 95 -25.03 -9.57 3.32
C GLU A 95 -25.32 -10.14 1.93
N ASN A 96 -24.84 -9.49 0.87
CA ASN A 96 -24.99 -10.00 -0.49
C ASN A 96 -24.17 -11.30 -0.71
N ALA A 97 -22.98 -11.38 -0.12
CA ALA A 97 -22.15 -12.59 -0.11
C ALA A 97 -22.84 -13.76 0.61
N ASN A 98 -23.62 -13.49 1.66
CA ASN A 98 -24.31 -14.49 2.46
C ASN A 98 -25.42 -15.23 1.68
N ALA A 99 -25.91 -14.66 0.57
CA ALA A 99 -26.95 -15.27 -0.25
C ALA A 99 -26.43 -16.34 -1.23
N THR A 100 -25.12 -16.43 -1.48
CA THR A 100 -24.57 -17.28 -2.57
C THR A 100 -23.32 -18.11 -2.25
N SER A 101 -22.85 -18.13 -1.00
CA SER A 101 -21.65 -18.84 -0.49
C SER A 101 -20.34 -18.05 -0.56
N LEU A 102 -19.50 -18.23 0.48
CA LEU A 102 -18.18 -17.61 0.63
C LEU A 102 -17.27 -17.81 -0.60
N GLN A 103 -17.34 -19.00 -1.22
CA GLN A 103 -16.57 -19.31 -2.42
C GLN A 103 -16.96 -18.42 -3.59
N SER A 104 -18.26 -18.15 -3.78
CA SER A 104 -18.73 -17.23 -4.82
C SER A 104 -18.26 -15.80 -4.61
N SER A 105 -18.12 -15.36 -3.36
CA SER A 105 -17.53 -14.04 -3.06
C SER A 105 -16.03 -13.99 -3.37
N ILE A 106 -15.29 -15.06 -3.06
CA ILE A 106 -13.88 -15.21 -3.44
C ILE A 106 -13.74 -15.20 -4.97
N ASP A 107 -14.54 -15.99 -5.66
CA ASP A 107 -14.51 -16.10 -7.12
C ASP A 107 -14.92 -14.79 -7.81
N TRP A 108 -15.90 -14.08 -7.24
CA TRP A 108 -16.28 -12.76 -7.71
C TRP A 108 -15.13 -11.77 -7.57
N LEU A 109 -14.40 -11.74 -6.43
CA LEU A 109 -13.23 -10.85 -6.28
C LEU A 109 -12.14 -11.07 -7.34
N LYS A 110 -12.03 -12.30 -7.86
CA LYS A 110 -11.08 -12.69 -8.91
C LYS A 110 -11.58 -12.39 -10.32
N SER A 111 -12.88 -12.18 -10.51
CA SER A 111 -13.50 -12.05 -11.81
C SER A 111 -13.21 -10.71 -12.47
N THR A 112 -13.30 -10.66 -13.80
CA THR A 112 -13.27 -9.41 -14.55
C THR A 112 -14.45 -8.52 -14.15
N GLU A 113 -15.63 -9.10 -13.92
CA GLU A 113 -16.83 -8.40 -13.43
C GLU A 113 -16.59 -7.61 -12.14
N CYS A 114 -15.76 -8.12 -11.23
CA CYS A 114 -15.30 -7.37 -10.06
C CYS A 114 -14.57 -6.09 -10.50
N ALA A 115 -13.59 -6.16 -11.39
CA ALA A 115 -12.91 -4.96 -11.89
C ALA A 115 -13.92 -3.91 -12.40
N PHE A 116 -15.03 -4.33 -13.03
CA PHE A 116 -16.05 -3.47 -13.67
C PHE A 116 -17.23 -2.97 -12.81
N SER A 117 -17.38 -3.43 -11.57
CA SER A 117 -18.64 -3.26 -10.81
C SER A 117 -18.56 -2.36 -9.56
N ASP A 118 -17.49 -1.60 -9.32
CA ASP A 118 -17.44 -0.74 -8.14
C ASP A 118 -18.35 0.49 -8.28
N LEU A 119 -19.26 0.65 -7.32
CA LEU A 119 -20.23 1.75 -7.20
C LEU A 119 -19.66 2.95 -6.44
N SER A 120 -18.32 3.07 -6.35
CA SER A 120 -17.70 4.27 -5.80
C SER A 120 -17.79 5.42 -6.81
N ALA A 121 -18.92 6.11 -6.83
CA ALA A 121 -19.13 7.28 -7.66
C ALA A 121 -18.10 8.38 -7.29
N VAL A 122 -17.04 8.49 -8.09
CA VAL A 122 -16.38 9.78 -8.28
C VAL A 122 -17.15 10.46 -9.42
N ASN A 123 -17.72 11.64 -9.14
CA ASN A 123 -18.40 12.48 -10.13
C ASN A 123 -19.69 11.93 -10.79
N GLY A 124 -20.38 10.96 -10.17
CA GLY A 124 -21.69 10.50 -10.68
C GLY A 124 -21.62 9.62 -11.92
N LEU A 125 -20.44 9.12 -12.28
CA LEU A 125 -20.27 8.07 -13.27
C LEU A 125 -20.26 6.72 -12.56
N SER A 126 -21.14 5.82 -12.99
CA SER A 126 -21.16 4.42 -12.57
C SER A 126 -19.98 3.66 -13.19
N GLY A 127 -19.24 2.89 -12.39
CA GLY A 127 -18.28 1.90 -12.91
C GLY A 127 -16.84 2.37 -13.12
N GLU A 128 -16.32 3.33 -12.34
CA GLU A 128 -14.86 3.54 -12.31
C GLU A 128 -14.19 2.31 -11.68
N LEU A 129 -13.30 1.66 -12.44
CA LEU A 129 -12.67 0.43 -11.98
C LEU A 129 -11.69 0.76 -10.83
N PRO A 130 -11.38 -0.21 -9.96
CA PRO A 130 -10.37 -0.02 -8.94
C PRO A 130 -9.02 0.36 -9.52
N SER A 131 -8.33 1.30 -8.88
CA SER A 131 -6.99 1.74 -9.23
C SER A 131 -6.05 1.58 -8.03
N ALA A 132 -4.77 1.40 -8.30
CA ALA A 132 -3.75 1.27 -7.27
C ALA A 132 -2.55 2.17 -7.51
N SER A 133 -1.84 2.45 -6.42
CA SER A 133 -0.49 3.00 -6.44
C SER A 133 0.48 1.89 -6.07
N TYR A 134 1.48 1.61 -6.91
CA TYR A 134 2.51 0.62 -6.64
C TYR A 134 3.82 1.31 -6.25
N PHE A 135 4.38 0.92 -5.10
CA PHE A 135 5.62 1.47 -4.56
C PHE A 135 6.74 0.46 -4.76
N GLU A 136 7.60 0.70 -5.74
CA GLU A 136 8.56 -0.30 -6.25
C GLU A 136 9.64 -0.70 -5.23
N ASP A 137 10.08 0.23 -4.39
CA ASP A 137 11.14 -0.01 -3.39
C ASP A 137 10.69 -0.92 -2.24
N VAL A 138 9.40 -0.94 -1.94
CA VAL A 138 8.80 -1.76 -0.89
C VAL A 138 7.99 -2.94 -1.44
N ASP A 139 7.79 -3.01 -2.75
CA ASP A 139 7.02 -4.04 -3.47
C ASP A 139 5.59 -4.20 -2.93
N LYS A 140 4.86 -3.08 -2.82
CA LYS A 140 3.50 -3.06 -2.25
C LYS A 140 2.54 -2.17 -3.01
N PHE A 141 1.26 -2.55 -2.97
CA PHE A 141 0.14 -1.85 -3.60
C PHE A 141 -0.73 -1.14 -2.55
N PHE A 142 -0.98 0.13 -2.83
CA PHE A 142 -1.98 0.93 -2.14
C PHE A 142 -3.23 1.03 -3.01
N ILE A 143 -4.40 0.67 -2.49
CA ILE A 143 -5.65 0.72 -3.25
C ILE A 143 -6.25 2.13 -3.16
N ASN A 144 -6.39 2.82 -4.30
CA ASN A 144 -6.90 4.19 -4.38
C ASN A 144 -8.45 4.20 -4.44
N THR A 145 -9.03 3.43 -5.36
CA THR A 145 -10.48 3.18 -5.53
C THR A 145 -10.76 1.68 -5.32
N GLY A 146 -11.95 1.28 -4.86
CA GLY A 146 -12.21 -0.13 -4.51
C GLY A 146 -11.70 -0.60 -3.15
N GLN A 147 -11.37 0.33 -2.23
CA GLN A 147 -10.84 0.03 -0.90
C GLN A 147 -11.71 -0.95 -0.10
N ASN A 148 -13.03 -0.77 -0.08
CA ASN A 148 -13.93 -1.67 0.66
C ASN A 148 -13.86 -3.12 0.14
N ARG A 149 -13.74 -3.28 -1.18
CA ARG A 149 -13.62 -4.59 -1.81
C ARG A 149 -12.28 -5.24 -1.50
N ALA A 150 -11.19 -4.48 -1.61
CA ALA A 150 -9.87 -4.96 -1.18
C ALA A 150 -9.89 -5.38 0.30
N PHE A 151 -10.68 -4.67 1.15
CA PHE A 151 -10.84 -5.00 2.57
C PHE A 151 -11.56 -6.30 2.76
N ALA A 152 -12.71 -6.44 2.11
CA ALA A 152 -13.46 -7.67 2.15
C ALA A 152 -12.63 -8.86 1.65
N GLY A 153 -11.85 -8.68 0.58
CA GLY A 153 -10.93 -9.68 0.06
C GLY A 153 -9.83 -10.07 1.05
N LEU A 154 -9.21 -9.10 1.72
CA LEU A 154 -8.28 -9.37 2.82
C LEU A 154 -8.98 -10.09 3.99
N LEU A 155 -10.21 -9.72 4.33
CA LEU A 155 -10.96 -10.35 5.43
C LEU A 155 -11.29 -11.82 5.14
N ILE A 156 -11.62 -12.18 3.91
CA ILE A 156 -11.97 -13.56 3.55
C ILE A 156 -10.79 -14.41 3.09
N GLY A 157 -9.57 -13.85 3.09
CA GLY A 157 -8.38 -14.58 2.69
C GLY A 157 -8.28 -14.81 1.17
N ALA A 158 -8.84 -13.91 0.37
CA ALA A 158 -8.64 -13.96 -1.08
C ALA A 158 -7.14 -13.89 -1.41
N GLU A 159 -6.74 -14.57 -2.48
CA GLU A 159 -5.35 -14.62 -2.93
C GLU A 159 -4.98 -13.39 -3.76
N GLU A 160 -5.95 -12.86 -4.51
CA GLU A 160 -5.73 -11.87 -5.54
C GLU A 160 -6.89 -10.87 -5.65
N TYR A 161 -6.59 -9.70 -6.20
CA TYR A 161 -7.47 -8.57 -6.43
C TYR A 161 -7.22 -8.00 -7.83
N ARG A 162 -8.24 -7.53 -8.54
CA ARG A 162 -8.04 -6.89 -9.86
C ARG A 162 -8.19 -5.38 -9.82
N VAL A 163 -7.28 -4.68 -10.50
CA VAL A 163 -7.31 -3.21 -10.71
C VAL A 163 -7.16 -2.88 -12.18
N GLU A 164 -7.77 -1.80 -12.67
CA GLU A 164 -7.62 -1.36 -14.05
C GLU A 164 -6.36 -0.55 -14.30
N SER A 165 -5.87 0.14 -13.29
CA SER A 165 -4.78 1.09 -13.46
C SER A 165 -3.86 1.11 -12.27
N ILE A 166 -2.57 1.26 -12.57
CA ILE A 166 -1.51 1.33 -11.58
C ILE A 166 -0.69 2.59 -11.82
N SER A 167 -0.63 3.45 -10.82
CA SER A 167 0.35 4.53 -10.74
C SER A 167 1.61 4.02 -10.05
N TYR A 168 2.74 4.03 -10.77
CA TYR A 168 4.04 3.56 -10.29
C TYR A 168 4.78 4.68 -9.58
N TYR A 169 5.29 4.38 -8.38
CA TYR A 169 6.04 5.30 -7.54
C TYR A 169 7.37 4.69 -7.11
N ARG A 170 8.40 5.52 -7.05
CA ARG A 170 9.74 5.15 -6.55
C ARG A 170 10.29 6.28 -5.69
N ARG A 171 11.19 5.97 -4.75
CA ARG A 171 11.95 7.03 -4.06
C ARG A 171 12.97 7.64 -5.03
N PRO A 172 13.13 8.97 -5.05
CA PRO A 172 14.17 9.58 -5.85
C PRO A 172 15.54 9.04 -5.42
N ILE A 173 16.34 8.61 -6.40
CA ILE A 173 17.73 8.19 -6.14
C ILE A 173 18.47 9.45 -5.68
N LYS A 174 18.82 9.53 -4.40
CA LYS A 174 19.76 10.56 -3.94
C LYS A 174 21.05 10.33 -4.72
N LYS A 175 21.37 11.22 -5.66
CA LYS A 175 22.74 11.32 -6.19
C LYS A 175 23.60 11.63 -4.97
N GLU A 176 24.41 10.67 -4.54
CA GLU A 176 25.51 11.00 -3.65
C GLU A 176 26.30 12.10 -4.35
N SER A 177 26.31 13.28 -3.76
CA SER A 177 27.21 14.33 -4.17
C SER A 177 28.61 13.76 -3.99
N VAL A 178 29.24 13.33 -5.08
CA VAL A 178 30.67 13.06 -5.11
C VAL A 178 31.32 14.36 -4.66
N VAL A 179 31.77 14.39 -3.41
CA VAL A 179 32.66 15.44 -2.94
C VAL A 179 33.95 15.20 -3.71
N ILE A 180 34.08 15.89 -4.84
CA ILE A 180 35.39 16.07 -5.47
C ILE A 180 36.14 16.90 -4.43
N GLU A 181 36.96 16.24 -3.61
CA GLU A 181 37.96 16.94 -2.81
C GLU A 181 38.78 17.76 -3.79
N GLN A 182 38.55 19.07 -3.82
CA GLN A 182 39.47 19.97 -4.47
C GLN A 182 40.83 19.73 -3.81
N PRO A 183 41.89 19.45 -4.57
CA PRO A 183 43.20 19.28 -3.97
C PRO A 183 43.48 20.56 -3.18
N ARG A 184 43.65 20.40 -1.86
CA ARG A 184 44.08 21.51 -0.99
C ARG A 184 45.27 22.13 -1.68
N LYS A 185 45.14 23.38 -2.15
CA LYS A 185 46.31 24.18 -2.48
C LYS A 185 47.18 24.13 -1.24
N GLN A 186 48.27 23.36 -1.29
CA GLN A 186 49.33 23.47 -0.32
C GLN A 186 49.73 24.94 -0.35
N ALA A 187 49.47 25.65 0.74
CA ALA A 187 50.15 26.89 0.98
C ALA A 187 51.63 26.55 0.93
N LEU A 188 52.28 26.93 -0.18
CA LEU A 188 53.73 26.92 -0.26
C LEU A 188 54.22 27.72 0.94
N ASP A 189 54.81 27.02 1.89
CA ASP A 189 55.37 27.62 3.08
C ASP A 189 56.47 28.59 2.62
N ASN A 190 56.17 29.89 2.71
CA ASN A 190 57.08 30.97 2.35
C ASN A 190 58.39 30.93 3.20
N SER A 191 58.46 30.08 4.23
CA SER A 191 59.69 29.81 4.98
C SER A 191 60.78 29.12 4.15
N ILE A 192 60.41 28.33 3.12
CA ILE A 192 61.37 27.65 2.24
C ILE A 192 61.95 28.61 1.20
N ILE A 193 61.10 29.48 0.62
CA ILE A 193 61.53 30.48 -0.38
C ILE A 193 62.46 31.53 0.27
N GLY A 194 62.20 31.92 1.53
CA GLY A 194 63.06 32.83 2.28
C GLY A 194 64.46 32.28 2.59
N LYS A 195 64.58 30.96 2.84
CA LYS A 195 65.88 30.30 3.07
C LYS A 195 66.70 30.13 1.80
N LEU A 196 66.05 29.89 0.66
CA LEU A 196 66.72 29.77 -0.65
C LEU A 196 67.33 31.09 -1.15
N LYS A 197 66.68 32.25 -0.90
CA LYS A 197 67.25 33.55 -1.26
C LYS A 197 68.51 33.92 -0.47
N LYS A 198 68.64 33.47 0.78
CA LYS A 198 69.81 33.77 1.62
C LYS A 198 71.06 32.98 1.21
N TRP A 199 70.91 31.87 0.49
CA TRP A 199 72.02 31.06 -0.04
C TRP A 199 72.55 31.56 -1.39
N LEU A 200 71.75 32.28 -2.17
CA LEU A 200 72.10 32.65 -3.54
C LEU A 200 72.83 33.99 -3.70
N LYS A 201 73.07 34.78 -2.63
CA LYS A 201 73.66 36.14 -2.68
C LYS A 201 73.21 36.90 -3.95
N LEU A 202 71.91 37.15 -4.04
CA LEU A 202 71.34 38.25 -4.83
C LEU A 202 70.86 39.32 -3.87
#